data_AF-A0A956L2F6-F1
#
_entry.id   AF-A0A956L2F6-F1
#
_cell.length_a   1.000
_cell.length_b   1.000
_cell.length_c   1.000
_cell.angle_alpha   90.00
_cell.angle_beta   90.00
_cell.angle_gamma   90.00
#
_symmetry.space_group_name_H-M   'P 1'
#
loop_
_entity.id
_entity.type
_entity.pdbx_description
1 polymer ?
#
loop_
_entity_poly.entity_id
_entity_poly.type
_entity_poly.pdbx_seq_one_letter_code
_entity_poly.pdbx_strand_id
1 'polypeptide(L)'
;MAVLISTASLGGARRPGRTGSACVRGLALLLALVPACKPGTAPPVSIPPAAAYDAPSDFQGQWLGEVEGEVGTLSITPLGPGRYRGLYEAEAVEIRYVLSMTQDMMPVGEQSIAANRATFTWQDGHGGRGEGWLLINREDSALTGAFGERGELDRAWTFIRVE
;
A
#
# COMPACT_ATOMS: atom_id res chain seq x y z
N MET A 1 29.14 -12.09 36.40
CA MET A 1 30.28 -11.69 35.55
C MET A 1 30.27 -12.63 34.35
N ALA A 2 29.50 -12.29 33.31
CA ALA A 2 29.31 -13.11 32.13
C ALA A 2 29.99 -12.42 30.95
N VAL A 3 30.91 -13.12 30.32
CA VAL A 3 31.71 -12.64 29.19
C VAL A 3 30.96 -12.96 27.90
N LEU A 4 30.60 -11.92 27.16
CA LEU A 4 30.24 -11.96 25.74
C LEU A 4 31.50 -11.66 24.94
N ILE A 5 31.90 -12.55 24.04
CA ILE A 5 32.67 -12.18 22.85
C ILE A 5 32.14 -13.00 21.67
N SER A 6 31.46 -12.32 20.76
CA SER A 6 31.07 -12.81 19.44
C SER A 6 31.44 -11.74 18.43
N THR A 7 32.36 -12.07 17.51
CA THR A 7 32.61 -11.52 16.17
C THR A 7 33.82 -12.27 15.59
N ALA A 8 34.12 -12.37 14.30
CA ALA A 8 33.38 -12.52 13.06
C ALA A 8 34.46 -12.67 11.96
N SER A 9 34.26 -13.64 11.05
CA SER A 9 34.58 -13.62 9.60
C SER A 9 36.02 -13.52 9.04
N LEU A 10 36.09 -13.99 7.78
CA LEU A 10 37.15 -13.99 6.76
C LEU A 10 38.20 -15.10 6.95
N GLY A 11 38.39 -16.06 6.05
CA GLY A 11 38.17 -16.10 4.61
C GLY A 11 39.47 -16.54 3.93
N GLY A 12 39.42 -17.55 3.05
CA GLY A 12 40.41 -17.69 1.96
C GLY A 12 41.45 -18.83 2.04
N ALA A 13 41.09 -19.94 1.38
CA ALA A 13 41.87 -20.69 0.38
C ALA A 13 43.27 -21.27 0.71
N ARG A 14 43.38 -22.60 0.57
CA ARG A 14 44.08 -23.28 -0.56
C ARG A 14 44.10 -24.81 -0.33
N ARG A 15 43.58 -25.58 -1.28
CA ARG A 15 43.96 -26.98 -1.48
C ARG A 15 44.17 -27.21 -2.99
N PRO A 16 45.35 -27.66 -3.43
CA PRO A 16 45.52 -28.23 -4.75
C PRO A 16 45.45 -29.76 -4.67
N GLY A 17 44.88 -30.35 -5.71
CA GLY A 17 44.91 -31.78 -5.99
C GLY A 17 43.51 -32.31 -6.26
N ARG A 18 43.26 -33.15 -7.25
CA ARG A 18 44.15 -33.84 -8.18
C ARG A 18 43.22 -34.41 -9.26
N THR A 19 43.60 -34.17 -10.51
CA THR A 19 43.27 -34.90 -11.75
C THR A 19 42.20 -36.01 -11.69
N GLY A 20 41.14 -35.84 -12.49
CA GLY A 20 40.22 -36.88 -12.91
C GLY A 20 39.62 -36.53 -14.27
N SER A 21 40.27 -37.00 -15.33
CA SER A 21 39.85 -36.90 -16.72
C SER A 21 38.76 -37.93 -17.01
N ALA A 22 37.62 -37.51 -17.55
CA ALA A 22 36.74 -38.35 -18.32
C ALA A 22 35.98 -37.48 -19.33
N CYS A 23 36.46 -37.51 -20.58
CA CYS A 23 35.71 -37.05 -21.74
C CYS A 23 34.47 -37.93 -21.90
N VAL A 24 33.27 -37.35 -21.79
CA VAL A 24 32.07 -37.90 -22.43
C VAL A 24 31.51 -36.82 -23.33
N ARG A 25 31.77 -36.99 -24.63
CA ARG A 25 31.16 -36.22 -25.71
C ARG A 25 29.77 -36.78 -25.97
N GLY A 26 28.80 -35.89 -26.12
CA GLY A 26 27.55 -36.14 -26.81
C GLY A 26 26.33 -36.02 -25.92
N LEU A 27 25.61 -34.90 -26.03
CA LEU A 27 24.29 -34.86 -26.67
C LEU A 27 23.80 -33.41 -26.66
N ALA A 28 23.44 -32.89 -27.82
CA ALA A 28 22.76 -31.62 -27.96
C ALA A 28 21.35 -31.71 -27.35
N LEU A 29 20.97 -30.72 -26.53
CA LEU A 29 19.57 -30.46 -26.23
C LEU A 29 19.35 -28.96 -26.11
N LEU A 30 18.48 -28.44 -26.98
CA LEU A 30 17.98 -27.07 -26.97
C LEU A 30 17.41 -26.73 -25.58
N LEU A 31 17.87 -25.63 -24.98
CA LEU A 31 17.17 -24.99 -23.87
C LEU A 31 16.88 -23.52 -24.20
N ALA A 32 15.62 -23.33 -24.58
CA ALA A 32 14.75 -22.19 -24.30
C ALA A 32 15.36 -20.78 -24.26
N LEU A 33 15.03 -19.99 -25.28
CA LEU A 33 14.86 -18.54 -25.13
C LEU A 33 13.81 -18.27 -24.05
N VAL A 34 14.24 -17.97 -22.84
CA VAL A 34 13.39 -17.27 -21.88
C VAL A 34 13.37 -15.81 -22.33
N PRO A 35 12.22 -15.23 -22.74
CA PRO A 35 12.14 -13.79 -22.82
C PRO A 35 12.40 -13.27 -21.40
N ALA A 36 13.47 -12.49 -21.24
CA ALA A 36 13.68 -11.72 -20.04
C ALA A 36 12.45 -10.82 -19.86
N CYS A 37 11.51 -11.24 -19.01
CA CYS A 37 10.53 -10.35 -18.41
C CYS A 37 11.35 -9.31 -17.66
N LYS A 38 11.59 -8.16 -18.32
CA LYS A 38 11.94 -6.95 -17.61
C LYS A 38 10.83 -6.79 -16.55
N PRO A 39 11.15 -6.63 -15.25
CA PRO A 39 10.14 -6.15 -14.32
C PRO A 39 9.66 -4.83 -14.89
N GLY A 40 8.45 -4.83 -15.44
CA GLY A 40 7.80 -3.62 -15.86
C GLY A 40 7.63 -2.83 -14.59
N THR A 41 8.38 -1.75 -14.44
CA THR A 41 8.07 -0.72 -13.46
C THR A 41 6.62 -0.35 -13.71
N ALA A 42 5.73 -0.77 -12.82
CA ALA A 42 4.35 -0.33 -12.87
C ALA A 42 4.40 1.20 -12.87
N PRO A 43 3.70 1.88 -13.79
CA PRO A 43 3.67 3.33 -13.76
C PRO A 43 3.20 3.79 -12.38
N PRO A 44 3.76 4.86 -11.83
CA PRO A 44 3.34 5.37 -10.53
C PRO A 44 1.83 5.63 -10.57
N VAL A 45 1.09 5.08 -9.60
CA VAL A 45 -0.35 5.28 -9.50
C VAL A 45 -0.59 6.78 -9.27
N SER A 46 -1.08 7.46 -10.29
CA SER A 46 -1.43 8.88 -10.19
C SER A 46 -2.68 9.04 -9.33
N ILE A 47 -2.69 10.06 -8.46
CA ILE A 47 -3.88 10.43 -7.69
C ILE A 47 -5.00 10.80 -8.68
N PRO A 48 -6.15 10.10 -8.69
CA PRO A 48 -7.25 10.40 -9.60
C PRO A 48 -7.83 11.77 -9.30
N PRO A 49 -8.38 12.49 -10.30
CA PRO A 49 -9.04 13.77 -10.05
C PRO A 49 -10.28 13.59 -9.17
N ALA A 50 -10.58 14.59 -8.34
CA ALA A 50 -11.83 14.65 -7.60
C ALA A 50 -13.02 14.92 -8.54
N ALA A 51 -14.19 14.41 -8.17
CA ALA A 51 -15.45 14.66 -8.83
C ALA A 51 -16.53 15.07 -7.81
N ALA A 52 -17.40 15.98 -8.22
CA ALA A 52 -18.59 16.36 -7.50
C ALA A 52 -19.76 15.51 -8.01
N TYR A 53 -20.51 14.92 -7.09
CA TYR A 53 -21.78 14.25 -7.39
C TYR A 53 -22.97 15.19 -7.16
N ASP A 54 -24.17 14.69 -7.48
CA ASP A 54 -25.42 15.45 -7.30
C ASP A 54 -25.72 15.72 -5.81
N ALA A 55 -25.17 14.90 -4.91
CA ALA A 55 -25.19 15.10 -3.47
C ALA A 55 -23.75 15.21 -2.94
N PRO A 56 -23.51 15.98 -1.86
CA PRO A 56 -22.21 16.01 -1.19
C PRO A 56 -21.84 14.61 -0.69
N SER A 57 -20.63 14.15 -1.00
CA SER A 57 -20.12 12.87 -0.50
C SER A 57 -19.72 12.96 0.97
N ASP A 58 -19.93 11.87 1.71
CA ASP A 58 -19.57 11.79 3.13
C ASP A 58 -18.77 10.54 3.49
N PHE A 59 -17.51 10.75 3.90
CA PHE A 59 -16.61 9.68 4.31
C PHE A 59 -16.86 9.15 5.72
N GLN A 60 -17.63 9.84 6.56
CA GLN A 60 -17.78 9.44 7.97
C GLN A 60 -18.45 8.07 8.11
N GLY A 61 -18.15 7.36 9.20
CA GLY A 61 -18.79 6.09 9.55
C GLY A 61 -17.82 4.91 9.60
N GLN A 62 -18.39 3.71 9.58
CA GLN A 62 -17.63 2.46 9.59
C GLN A 62 -17.62 1.81 8.21
N TRP A 63 -16.47 1.25 7.88
CA TRP A 63 -16.18 0.67 6.58
C TRP A 63 -15.47 -0.65 6.79
N LEU A 64 -16.02 -1.74 6.26
CA LEU A 64 -15.42 -3.06 6.30
C LEU A 64 -14.65 -3.30 5.00
N GLY A 65 -13.42 -3.77 5.07
CA GLY A 65 -12.62 -3.91 3.87
C GLY A 65 -11.31 -4.63 4.07
N GLU A 66 -10.41 -4.42 3.12
CA GLU A 66 -9.10 -5.06 3.07
C GLU A 66 -8.00 -4.02 2.81
N VAL A 67 -6.90 -4.19 3.52
CA VAL A 67 -5.63 -3.49 3.29
C VAL A 67 -4.52 -4.53 3.29
N GLU A 68 -3.74 -4.60 2.21
CA GLU A 68 -2.61 -5.53 2.06
C GLU A 68 -2.96 -7.02 2.28
N GLY A 69 -4.16 -7.45 1.90
CA GLY A 69 -4.60 -8.84 2.10
C GLY A 69 -5.24 -9.12 3.46
N GLU A 70 -5.18 -8.15 4.39
CA GLU A 70 -5.73 -8.29 5.73
C GLU A 70 -7.12 -7.63 5.78
N VAL A 71 -8.10 -8.36 6.31
CA VAL A 71 -9.46 -7.85 6.50
C VAL A 71 -9.51 -7.05 7.80
N GLY A 72 -10.16 -5.90 7.75
CA GLY A 72 -10.28 -5.01 8.89
C GLY A 72 -11.38 -3.97 8.75
N THR A 73 -11.54 -3.18 9.80
CA THR A 73 -12.52 -2.09 9.86
C THR A 73 -11.81 -0.75 9.81
N LEU A 74 -12.22 0.12 8.90
CA LEU A 74 -11.86 1.53 8.85
C LEU A 74 -12.98 2.36 9.48
N SER A 75 -12.68 2.99 10.62
CA SER A 75 -13.55 3.96 11.27
C SER A 75 -13.13 5.38 10.91
N ILE A 76 -14.03 6.17 10.32
CA ILE A 76 -13.78 7.55 9.91
C ILE A 76 -14.62 8.50 10.77
N THR A 77 -13.95 9.36 11.54
CA THR A 77 -14.57 10.32 12.46
C THR A 77 -14.33 11.75 11.96
N PRO A 78 -15.37 12.61 11.87
CA PRO A 78 -15.19 14.00 11.47
C PRO A 78 -14.45 14.80 12.55
N LEU A 79 -13.55 15.67 12.12
CA LEU A 79 -12.81 16.63 12.97
C LEU A 79 -13.22 18.09 12.70
N GLY A 80 -13.95 18.32 11.61
CA GLY A 80 -14.38 19.64 11.14
C GLY A 80 -14.73 19.58 9.65
N PRO A 81 -15.09 20.71 9.02
CA PRO A 81 -15.43 20.75 7.60
C PRO A 81 -14.32 20.15 6.73
N GLY A 82 -14.66 19.09 5.97
CA GLY A 82 -13.74 18.38 5.06
C GLY A 82 -12.54 17.71 5.75
N ARG A 83 -12.54 17.59 7.09
CA ARG A 83 -11.42 17.02 7.84
C ARG A 83 -11.85 15.83 8.66
N TYR A 84 -11.11 14.73 8.55
CA TYR A 84 -11.43 13.48 9.23
C TYR A 84 -10.20 12.84 9.88
N ARG A 85 -10.45 12.06 10.92
CA ARG A 85 -9.51 11.06 11.45
C ARG A 85 -9.99 9.68 10.99
N GLY A 86 -9.13 8.94 10.31
CA GLY A 86 -9.37 7.52 10.04
C GLY A 86 -8.60 6.64 11.03
N LEU A 87 -9.17 5.49 11.34
CA LEU A 87 -8.51 4.42 12.09
C LEU A 87 -8.86 3.09 11.42
N TYR A 88 -7.88 2.46 10.80
CA TYR A 88 -7.99 1.10 10.29
C TYR A 88 -7.44 0.12 11.31
N GLU A 89 -8.18 -0.96 11.60
CA GLU A 89 -7.78 -2.04 12.50
C GLU A 89 -8.09 -3.40 11.86
N ALA A 90 -7.07 -4.25 11.72
CA ALA A 90 -7.22 -5.63 11.27
C ALA A 90 -7.07 -6.62 12.44
N GLU A 91 -7.97 -7.60 12.53
CA GLU A 91 -8.05 -8.52 13.68
C GLU A 91 -6.90 -9.54 13.72
N ALA A 92 -6.37 -9.93 12.57
CA ALA A 92 -5.45 -11.07 12.48
C ALA A 92 -4.00 -10.74 12.84
N VAL A 93 -3.54 -9.50 12.59
CA VAL A 93 -2.10 -9.15 12.63
C VAL A 93 -1.81 -7.89 13.47
N GLU A 94 -2.79 -7.38 14.22
CA GLU A 94 -2.67 -6.08 14.94
C GLU A 94 -2.18 -4.95 14.02
N ILE A 95 -2.58 -4.98 12.74
CA ILE A 95 -2.29 -3.87 11.83
C ILE A 95 -3.21 -2.72 12.20
N ARG A 96 -2.59 -1.60 12.54
CA ARG A 96 -3.29 -0.36 12.83
C ARG A 96 -2.74 0.77 11.99
N TYR A 97 -3.60 1.41 11.20
CA TYR A 97 -3.27 2.68 10.56
C TYR A 97 -4.09 3.81 11.14
N VAL A 98 -3.42 4.90 11.52
CA VAL A 98 -4.08 6.16 11.88
C VAL A 98 -3.92 7.13 10.72
N LEU A 99 -5.05 7.68 10.27
CA LEU A 99 -5.13 8.56 9.11
C LEU A 99 -5.49 9.98 9.53
N SER A 100 -4.83 10.96 8.94
CA SER A 100 -5.26 12.36 8.94
C SER A 100 -5.72 12.73 7.55
N MET A 101 -7.02 12.95 7.37
CA MET A 101 -7.67 13.03 6.06
C MET A 101 -8.21 14.43 5.77
N THR A 102 -8.09 14.85 4.51
CA THR A 102 -8.68 16.09 3.97
C THR A 102 -9.48 15.75 2.72
N GLN A 103 -10.78 16.02 2.76
CA GLN A 103 -11.68 15.88 1.62
C GLN A 103 -11.60 17.12 0.72
N ASP A 104 -11.60 16.88 -0.58
CA ASP A 104 -11.62 17.97 -1.54
C ASP A 104 -12.99 18.63 -1.60
N MET A 105 -12.96 19.92 -1.85
CA MET A 105 -14.14 20.73 -2.05
C MET A 105 -14.16 21.20 -3.51
N MET A 106 -15.28 21.00 -4.20
CA MET A 106 -15.43 21.40 -5.60
C MET A 106 -16.45 22.52 -5.75
N PRO A 107 -16.15 23.54 -6.57
CA PRO A 107 -17.12 24.58 -6.89
C PRO A 107 -18.20 24.02 -7.81
N VAL A 108 -19.47 24.20 -7.42
CA VAL A 108 -20.65 23.89 -8.22
C VAL A 108 -21.56 25.12 -8.18
N GLY A 109 -21.53 25.90 -9.27
CA GLY A 109 -22.13 27.22 -9.30
C GLY A 109 -21.46 28.17 -8.30
N GLU A 110 -22.26 28.79 -7.43
CA GLU A 110 -21.77 29.68 -6.35
C GLU A 110 -21.46 28.93 -5.05
N GLN A 111 -21.70 27.62 -5.00
CA GLN A 111 -21.51 26.80 -3.81
C GLN A 111 -20.25 25.95 -3.91
N SER A 112 -19.69 25.58 -2.75
CA SER A 112 -18.61 24.62 -2.64
C SER A 112 -19.17 23.36 -2.00
N ILE A 113 -19.08 22.23 -2.69
CA ILE A 113 -19.62 20.96 -2.22
C ILE A 113 -18.51 19.95 -1.95
N ALA A 114 -18.75 19.07 -0.98
CA ALA A 114 -17.83 18.02 -0.60
C ALA A 114 -17.72 16.99 -1.74
N ALA A 115 -16.52 16.84 -2.29
CA ALA A 115 -16.26 16.00 -3.45
C ALA A 115 -15.97 14.55 -3.04
N ASN A 116 -15.92 13.66 -4.03
CA ASN A 116 -15.77 12.23 -3.81
C ASN A 116 -14.34 11.78 -3.42
N ARG A 117 -13.38 12.70 -3.23
CA ARG A 117 -11.98 12.39 -2.97
C ARG A 117 -11.53 12.93 -1.62
N ALA A 118 -10.82 12.10 -0.87
CA ALA A 118 -10.05 12.51 0.30
C ALA A 118 -8.58 12.14 0.11
N THR A 119 -7.67 13.06 0.41
CA THR A 119 -6.24 12.78 0.56
C THR A 119 -5.93 12.56 2.03
N PHE A 120 -4.89 11.78 2.34
CA PHE A 120 -4.52 11.52 3.72
C PHE A 120 -3.04 11.26 3.92
N THR A 121 -2.58 11.49 5.14
CA THR A 121 -1.34 10.89 5.66
C THR A 121 -1.68 9.72 6.57
N TRP A 122 -0.81 8.72 6.63
CA TRP A 122 -0.98 7.56 7.51
C TRP A 122 0.26 7.33 8.38
N GLN A 123 0.06 6.68 9.53
CA GLN A 123 1.11 6.14 10.40
C GLN A 123 0.69 4.81 11.01
N ASP A 124 1.64 3.92 11.26
CA ASP A 124 1.40 2.58 11.85
C ASP A 124 1.72 2.49 13.35
N GLY A 125 2.28 3.55 13.95
CA GLY A 125 2.72 3.54 15.36
C GLY A 125 4.08 2.86 15.60
N HIS A 126 4.67 2.23 14.58
CA HIS A 126 5.98 1.58 14.61
C HIS A 126 7.06 2.34 13.80
N GLY A 127 6.69 3.50 13.25
CA GLY A 127 7.57 4.41 12.52
C GLY A 127 7.31 4.43 11.01
N GLY A 128 6.49 3.51 10.51
CA GLY A 128 5.96 3.56 9.15
C GLY A 128 4.99 4.73 9.00
N ARG A 129 5.15 5.45 7.88
CA ARG A 129 4.33 6.61 7.55
C ARG A 129 4.35 6.89 6.06
N GLY A 130 3.31 7.56 5.58
CA GLY A 130 3.26 8.00 4.20
C GLY A 130 1.97 8.72 3.87
N GLU A 131 1.59 8.62 2.60
CA GLU A 131 0.48 9.37 2.02
C GLU A 131 -0.41 8.44 1.20
N GLY A 132 -1.64 8.89 0.95
CA GLY A 132 -2.60 8.17 0.14
C GLY A 132 -3.82 8.99 -0.20
N TRP A 133 -4.75 8.35 -0.90
CA TRP A 133 -6.05 8.92 -1.24
C TRP A 133 -7.13 7.85 -1.17
N LEU A 134 -8.37 8.30 -0.91
CA LEU A 134 -9.59 7.51 -0.99
C LEU A 134 -10.58 8.20 -1.93
N LEU A 135 -11.28 7.40 -2.72
CA LEU A 135 -12.45 7.76 -3.48
C LEU A 135 -13.66 7.04 -2.91
N ILE A 136 -14.74 7.78 -2.69
CA ILE A 136 -16.06 7.25 -2.40
C ILE A 136 -16.88 7.19 -3.69
N ASN A 137 -17.64 6.11 -3.88
CA ASN A 137 -18.53 6.01 -5.04
C ASN A 137 -19.76 6.91 -4.89
N ARG A 138 -20.53 7.04 -5.97
CA ARG A 138 -21.70 7.90 -6.05
C ARG A 138 -22.80 7.52 -5.05
N GLU A 139 -22.90 6.24 -4.74
CA GLU A 139 -23.90 5.70 -3.82
C GLU A 139 -23.46 5.78 -2.35
N ASP A 140 -22.30 6.39 -2.07
CA ASP A 140 -21.68 6.47 -0.75
C ASP A 140 -21.55 5.10 -0.05
N SER A 141 -21.41 4.01 -0.80
CA SER A 141 -21.44 2.62 -0.29
C SER A 141 -20.09 1.89 -0.35
N ALA A 142 -19.12 2.41 -1.10
CA ALA A 142 -17.82 1.81 -1.27
C ALA A 142 -16.69 2.85 -1.31
N LEU A 143 -15.55 2.48 -0.73
CA LEU A 143 -14.30 3.22 -0.84
C LEU A 143 -13.27 2.42 -1.63
N THR A 144 -12.53 3.12 -2.48
CA THR A 144 -11.32 2.62 -3.12
C THR A 144 -10.19 3.62 -2.91
N GLY A 145 -8.95 3.15 -2.81
CA GLY A 145 -7.84 4.05 -2.56
C GLY A 145 -6.50 3.44 -2.89
N ALA A 146 -5.48 4.29 -2.87
CA ALA A 146 -4.09 3.87 -2.91
C ALA A 146 -3.28 4.65 -1.88
N PHE A 147 -2.24 3.99 -1.36
CA PHE A 147 -1.33 4.54 -0.38
C PHE A 147 0.07 3.95 -0.54
N GLY A 148 1.04 4.60 0.06
CA GLY A 148 2.38 4.06 0.18
C GLY A 148 3.32 5.03 0.87
N GLU A 149 4.62 4.80 0.73
CA GLU A 149 5.66 5.57 1.38
C GLU A 149 6.34 6.53 0.40
N ARG A 150 6.75 7.71 0.88
CA ARG A 150 7.62 8.65 0.12
C ARG A 150 7.11 9.02 -1.28
N GLY A 151 5.79 9.05 -1.48
CA GLY A 151 5.15 9.40 -2.74
C GLY A 151 4.99 8.23 -3.73
N GLU A 152 5.43 7.03 -3.37
CA GLU A 152 5.07 5.80 -4.07
C GLU A 152 3.70 5.34 -3.56
N LEU A 153 2.75 5.11 -4.47
CA LEU A 153 1.38 4.68 -4.17
C LEU A 153 1.16 3.28 -4.75
N ASP A 154 1.77 2.29 -4.13
CA ASP A 154 1.89 0.92 -4.64
C ASP A 154 0.94 -0.08 -3.96
N ARG A 155 0.21 0.37 -2.92
CA ARG A 155 -0.71 -0.45 -2.15
C ARG A 155 -2.14 0.07 -2.25
N ALA A 156 -3.10 -0.83 -2.09
CA ALA A 156 -4.52 -0.56 -2.33
C ALA A 156 -5.35 -0.61 -1.05
N TRP A 157 -6.43 0.17 -1.05
CA TRP A 157 -7.46 0.27 -0.02
C TRP A 157 -8.79 -0.06 -0.69
N THR A 158 -9.55 -1.01 -0.15
CA THR A 158 -10.91 -1.33 -0.66
C THR A 158 -11.85 -1.59 0.50
N PHE A 159 -12.97 -0.88 0.55
CA PHE A 159 -13.95 -1.01 1.63
C PHE A 159 -15.38 -0.91 1.13
N ILE A 160 -16.29 -1.49 1.90
CA ILE A 160 -17.75 -1.34 1.79
C ILE A 160 -18.27 -0.70 3.08
N ARG A 161 -19.33 0.10 2.98
CA ARG A 161 -19.94 0.74 4.14
C ARG A 161 -20.63 -0.32 5.01
N VAL A 162 -20.51 -0.16 6.33
CA VAL A 162 -21.30 -0.90 7.32
C VAL A 162 -22.53 -0.06 7.66
N GLU A 163 -23.72 -0.65 7.53
CA GLU A 163 -25.00 -0.03 7.91
C GLU A 163 -25.29 -0.12 9.41
#